data_AF-A0A4Q6ECP7-F1
#
_entry.id   AF-A0A4Q6ECP7-F1
#
_cell.length_a   1.000
_cell.length_b   1.000
_cell.length_c   1.000
_cell.angle_alpha   90.00
_cell.angle_beta   90.00
_cell.angle_gamma   90.00
#
_symmetry.space_group_name_H-M   'P 1'
#
loop_
_entity.id
_entity.type
_entity.pdbx_description
1 polymer ?
#
loop_
_entity_poly.entity_id
_entity_poly.type
_entity_poly.pdbx_seq_one_letter_code
_entity_poly.pdbx_strand_id
1 'polypeptide(L)'
;MALASRQTELCGNNFLLLGDAASLIDPKSGDGISNAIESGYMAAKTIVDAHKINNFSKDTLQQYEAELNKKLRKELFISTLMLRFVTYLPTTFRVITPILMKSKRLAKLAGRI
;
A
#
# COMPACT_ATOMS: atom_id res chain seq x y z
N MET A 1 15.59 -3.81 -2.53
CA MET A 1 14.70 -4.56 -1.63
C MET A 1 14.09 -3.52 -0.70
N ALA A 2 13.06 -2.83 -1.19
CA ALA A 2 12.82 -1.42 -0.88
C ALA A 2 11.51 -1.22 -0.10
N LEU A 3 11.64 -0.63 1.10
CA LEU A 3 10.71 0.25 1.84
C LEU A 3 9.25 -0.18 2.12
N ALA A 4 8.67 -1.14 1.39
CA ALA A 4 7.23 -1.41 1.37
C ALA A 4 6.85 -2.87 1.64
N SER A 5 7.83 -3.79 1.70
CA SER A 5 7.58 -5.23 1.77
C SER A 5 7.72 -5.84 3.16
N ARG A 6 8.01 -5.04 4.19
CA ARG A 6 8.17 -5.55 5.55
C ARG A 6 6.79 -5.61 6.23
N GLN A 7 6.39 -6.79 6.67
CA GLN A 7 5.24 -6.91 7.58
C GLN A 7 5.69 -6.44 8.95
N THR A 8 5.29 -5.22 9.31
CA THR A 8 5.41 -4.67 10.65
C THR A 8 4.05 -4.77 11.34
N GLU A 9 4.09 -4.98 12.65
CA GLU A 9 2.92 -4.81 13.50
C GLU A 9 2.51 -3.33 13.46
N LEU A 10 1.30 -3.03 12.97
CA LEU A 10 0.85 -1.66 12.70
C LEU A 10 0.32 -0.95 13.95
N CYS A 11 -0.05 -1.71 14.97
CA CYS A 11 -0.60 -1.20 16.21
C CYS A 11 -0.27 -2.11 17.39
N GLY A 12 -0.18 -1.52 18.58
CA GLY A 12 -0.11 -2.24 19.84
C GLY A 12 -0.51 -1.33 20.99
N ASN A 13 -0.26 -1.76 22.23
CA ASN A 13 -0.68 -0.97 23.40
C ASN A 13 -0.05 0.42 23.36
N ASN A 14 -0.90 1.45 23.27
CA ASN A 14 -0.54 2.87 23.22
C ASN A 14 0.30 3.30 21.99
N PHE A 15 0.28 2.57 20.87
CA PHE A 15 0.95 3.02 19.66
C PHE A 15 0.26 2.61 18.36
N LEU A 16 0.45 3.44 17.33
CA LEU A 16 0.09 3.19 15.93
C LEU A 16 1.29 3.58 15.04
N LEU A 17 1.56 2.78 14.00
CA LEU A 17 2.52 3.12 12.95
C LEU A 17 1.76 3.54 11.70
N LEU A 18 2.23 4.59 11.03
CA LEU A 18 1.66 5.15 9.80
C LEU A 18 2.75 5.69 8.87
N GLY A 19 2.41 5.98 7.62
CA GLY A 19 3.37 6.44 6.60
C GLY A 19 4.57 5.50 6.43
N ASP A 20 5.78 6.08 6.36
CA ASP A 20 7.03 5.33 6.16
C ASP A 20 7.31 4.35 7.32
N ALA A 21 6.94 4.71 8.55
CA ALA A 21 7.08 3.82 9.71
C ALA A 21 6.23 2.53 9.56
N ALA A 22 5.12 2.61 8.81
CA ALA A 22 4.26 1.49 8.48
C ALA A 22 4.59 0.81 7.13
N SER A 23 5.68 1.20 6.47
CA SER A 23 6.10 0.66 5.16
C SER A 23 5.01 0.81 4.08
N LEU A 24 4.41 1.99 3.96
CA LEU A 24 3.28 2.26 3.06
C LEU A 24 3.67 2.90 1.72
N ILE A 25 4.94 2.86 1.34
CA ILE A 25 5.41 3.40 0.05
C ILE A 25 4.95 2.49 -1.09
N ASP A 26 4.42 3.05 -2.18
CA ASP A 26 4.11 2.28 -3.40
C ASP A 26 5.41 1.76 -4.04
N PRO A 27 5.65 0.43 -4.13
CA PRO A 27 6.87 -0.11 -4.73
C PRO A 27 7.05 0.22 -6.21
N LYS A 28 5.96 0.42 -6.96
CA LYS A 28 6.01 0.64 -8.41
C LYS A 28 6.38 2.08 -8.76
N SER A 29 5.75 3.06 -8.12
CA SER A 29 6.00 4.49 -8.39
C SER A 29 7.04 5.10 -7.45
N GLY A 30 7.23 4.55 -6.26
CA GLY A 30 8.00 5.17 -5.18
C GLY A 30 7.22 6.25 -4.42
N ASP A 31 5.93 6.45 -4.70
CA ASP A 31 5.11 7.46 -4.02
C ASP A 31 4.64 6.95 -2.65
N GLY A 32 4.83 7.77 -1.62
CA GLY A 32 4.42 7.49 -0.24
C GLY A 32 3.58 8.60 0.39
N ILE A 33 3.48 9.78 -0.22
CA ILE A 33 2.86 10.96 0.42
C ILE A 33 1.35 10.73 0.57
N SER A 34 0.68 10.31 -0.50
CA SER A 34 -0.76 10.03 -0.45
C SER A 34 -1.09 8.93 0.55
N ASN A 35 -0.28 7.86 0.61
CA ASN A 35 -0.46 6.77 1.56
C ASN A 35 -0.17 7.21 3.00
N ALA A 36 0.80 8.10 3.21
CA ALA A 36 1.09 8.70 4.51
C ALA A 36 -0.07 9.56 5.01
N ILE A 37 -0.65 10.40 4.16
CA ILE A 37 -1.82 11.23 4.49
C ILE A 37 -3.03 10.35 4.82
N GLU A 38 -3.32 9.36 3.97
CA GLU A 38 -4.45 8.45 4.16
C GLU A 38 -4.33 7.63 5.45
N SER A 39 -3.14 7.06 5.71
CA SER A 39 -2.89 6.33 6.95
C SER A 39 -2.94 7.23 8.19
N GLY A 40 -2.47 8.48 8.09
CA GLY A 40 -2.59 9.48 9.15
C GLY A 40 -4.05 9.81 9.48
N TYR A 41 -4.90 9.95 8.46
CA TYR A 41 -6.33 10.17 8.65
C TYR A 41 -7.01 8.99 9.38
N MET A 42 -6.74 7.76 8.95
CA MET A 42 -7.26 6.56 9.62
C MET A 42 -6.79 6.47 11.07
N ALA A 43 -5.49 6.70 11.32
CA ALA A 43 -4.92 6.66 12.66
C ALA A 43 -5.57 7.70 13.58
N ALA A 44 -5.75 8.94 13.10
CA ALA A 44 -6.41 10.00 13.85
C ALA A 44 -7.85 9.63 14.22
N LYS A 45 -8.62 9.06 13.27
CA LYS A 45 -9.98 8.58 13.51
C LYS A 45 -10.00 7.50 14.61
N THR A 46 -9.12 6.50 14.53
CA THR A 46 -9.01 5.45 15.55
C THR A 46 -8.60 5.99 16.91
N ILE A 47 -7.67 6.95 16.97
CA ILE A 47 -7.24 7.60 18.21
C ILE A 47 -8.39 8.38 18.85
N VAL A 48 -9.18 9.11 18.05
CA VAL A 48 -10.35 9.85 18.55
C VAL A 48 -11.38 8.89 19.15
N ASP A 49 -11.63 7.73 18.52
CA ASP A 49 -12.56 6.74 19.04
C ASP A 49 -12.03 6.04 20.30
N ALA A 50 -10.74 5.70 20.34
CA ALA A 50 -10.05 5.17 21.52
C ALA A 50 -10.10 6.15 22.71
N HIS A 51 -9.94 7.45 22.44
CA HIS A 51 -9.98 8.50 23.45
C HIS A 51 -11.36 8.62 24.11
N LYS A 52 -12.46 8.47 23.35
CA LYS A 52 -13.83 8.53 23.89
C LYS A 52 -14.09 7.47 24.97
N ILE A 53 -13.44 6.32 24.87
CA ILE A 53 -13.58 5.20 25.81
C ILE A 53 -12.37 5.05 26.76
N ASN A 54 -11.40 5.97 26.69
CA ASN A 54 -10.13 5.92 27.42
C ASN A 54 -9.41 4.56 27.32
N ASN A 55 -9.46 3.92 26.15
CA ASN A 55 -8.84 2.62 25.93
C ASN A 55 -7.93 2.64 24.71
N PHE A 56 -6.62 2.56 24.95
CA PHE A 56 -5.59 2.52 23.92
C PHE A 56 -4.90 1.14 23.84
N SER A 57 -5.62 0.09 24.24
CA SER A 57 -5.14 -1.28 24.08
C SER A 57 -5.00 -1.65 22.60
N LYS A 58 -4.16 -2.65 22.33
CA LYS A 58 -4.01 -3.23 21.00
C LYS A 58 -5.37 -3.62 20.39
N ASP A 59 -6.27 -4.21 21.17
CA ASP A 59 -7.58 -4.66 20.69
C ASP A 59 -8.44 -3.51 20.18
N THR A 60 -8.43 -2.36 20.88
CA THR A 60 -9.13 -1.15 20.42
C THR A 60 -8.46 -0.57 19.17
N LEU A 61 -7.12 -0.52 19.16
CA LEU A 61 -6.37 0.05 18.05
C LEU A 61 -6.32 -0.85 16.81
N GLN A 62 -6.65 -2.14 16.92
CA GLN A 62 -6.63 -3.09 15.80
C GLN A 62 -7.64 -2.74 14.70
N GLN A 63 -8.66 -1.92 14.99
CA GLN A 63 -9.54 -1.38 13.96
C GLN A 63 -8.77 -0.58 12.89
N TYR A 64 -7.75 0.18 13.29
CA TYR A 64 -6.87 0.89 12.36
C TYR A 64 -6.18 -0.09 11.40
N GLU A 65 -5.59 -1.15 11.94
CA GLU A 65 -4.90 -2.17 11.16
C GLU A 65 -5.85 -2.85 10.17
N ALA A 66 -7.08 -3.15 10.58
CA ALA A 66 -8.10 -3.74 9.70
C ALA A 66 -8.51 -2.79 8.56
N GLU A 67 -8.79 -1.52 8.86
CA GLU A 67 -9.15 -0.51 7.84
C GLU A 67 -7.98 -0.28 6.86
N LEU A 68 -6.76 -0.15 7.37
CA LEU A 68 -5.56 0.08 6.57
C LEU A 68 -5.23 -1.12 5.67
N ASN A 69 -5.32 -2.34 6.20
CA ASN A 69 -5.07 -3.55 5.42
C ASN A 69 -6.08 -3.71 4.27
N LYS A 70 -7.35 -3.34 4.52
CA LYS A 70 -8.40 -3.38 3.51
C LYS A 70 -8.18 -2.39 2.38
N LYS A 71 -7.75 -1.16 2.70
CA LYS A 71 -7.61 -0.08 1.71
C LYS A 71 -6.24 -0.07 1.03
N LEU A 72 -5.15 -0.06 1.80
CA LEU A 72 -3.81 0.19 1.26
C LEU A 72 -3.01 -1.10 0.99
N ARG A 73 -3.04 -2.09 1.89
CA ARG A 73 -2.15 -3.26 1.72
C ARG A 73 -2.45 -4.09 0.48
N LYS A 74 -3.72 -4.18 0.07
CA LYS A 74 -4.08 -4.89 -1.17
C LYS A 74 -3.46 -4.20 -2.39
N GLU A 75 -3.51 -2.87 -2.45
CA GLU A 75 -2.96 -2.08 -3.55
C GLU A 75 -1.42 -2.19 -3.59
N LEU A 76 -0.77 -2.04 -2.45
CA LEU A 76 0.69 -2.18 -2.32
C LEU A 76 1.18 -3.58 -2.67
N PHE A 77 0.41 -4.61 -2.33
CA PHE A 77 0.71 -6.00 -2.71
C PHE A 77 0.64 -6.20 -4.24
N ILE A 78 -0.42 -5.70 -4.88
CA ILE A 78 -0.57 -5.77 -6.34
C ILE A 78 0.57 -5.02 -7.02
N SER A 79 0.91 -3.84 -6.51
CA SER A 79 2.02 -3.03 -7.02
C SER A 79 3.36 -3.78 -6.90
N THR A 80 3.63 -4.40 -5.75
CA THR A 80 4.82 -5.24 -5.53
C THR A 80 4.87 -6.40 -6.53
N LEU A 81 3.73 -7.06 -6.76
CA LEU A 81 3.64 -8.18 -7.69
C LEU A 81 3.89 -7.72 -9.14
N MET A 82 3.34 -6.58 -9.56
CA MET A 82 3.59 -6.00 -10.87
C MET A 82 5.07 -5.68 -11.06
N LEU A 83 5.69 -5.00 -10.10
CA LEU A 83 7.12 -4.68 -10.16
C LEU A 83 7.94 -5.98 -10.29
N ARG A 84 7.66 -6.98 -9.46
CA ARG A 84 8.33 -8.28 -9.52
C ARG A 84 8.17 -8.95 -10.87
N PHE A 85 6.97 -8.94 -11.45
CA PHE A 85 6.73 -9.55 -12.75
C PHE A 85 7.59 -8.91 -13.84
N VAL A 86 7.66 -7.57 -13.84
CA VAL A 86 8.48 -6.80 -14.79
C VAL A 86 9.98 -7.08 -14.57
N THR A 87 10.46 -7.13 -13.32
CA THR A 87 11.88 -7.30 -13.03
C THR A 87 12.37 -8.74 -13.18
N TYR A 88 11.57 -9.75 -12.82
CA TYR A 88 11.98 -11.16 -12.80
C TYR A 88 11.68 -11.93 -14.09
N LEU A 89 10.79 -11.43 -14.96
CA LEU A 89 10.49 -12.08 -16.24
C LEU A 89 10.70 -11.13 -17.44
N PRO A 90 11.92 -10.59 -17.63
CA PRO A 90 12.19 -9.62 -18.69
C PRO A 90 11.92 -10.19 -20.10
N THR A 91 12.16 -11.49 -20.29
CA THR A 91 11.97 -12.17 -21.58
C THR A 91 10.49 -12.34 -21.94
N THR A 92 9.61 -12.63 -20.99
CA THR A 92 8.16 -12.76 -21.28
C THR A 92 7.52 -11.39 -21.48
N PHE A 93 7.95 -10.38 -20.71
CA PHE A 93 7.52 -9.00 -20.92
C PHE A 93 7.86 -8.53 -22.35
N ARG A 94 9.06 -8.85 -22.85
CA ARG A 94 9.48 -8.55 -24.23
C ARG A 94 8.63 -9.23 -25.32
N VAL A 95 8.10 -10.43 -25.07
CA VAL A 95 7.27 -11.17 -26.04
C VAL A 95 5.81 -10.72 -26.00
N ILE A 96 5.30 -10.38 -24.81
CA ILE A 96 3.89 -10.01 -24.60
C ILE A 96 3.64 -8.53 -24.98
N THR A 97 4.60 -7.64 -24.76
CA THR A 97 4.50 -6.20 -25.07
C THR A 97 4.01 -5.89 -26.50
N PRO A 98 4.54 -6.48 -27.59
CA PRO A 98 4.04 -6.20 -28.94
C PRO A 98 2.60 -6.67 -29.16
N ILE A 99 2.18 -7.76 -28.51
CA ILE A 99 0.79 -8.27 -28.57
C ILE A 99 -0.14 -7.33 -27.80
N LEU A 100 0.32 -6.87 -26.62
CA LEU A 100 -0.41 -5.94 -25.76
C LEU A 100 -0.59 -4.56 -26.42
N MET A 101 0.43 -4.05 -27.12
CA MET A 101 0.41 -2.77 -27.83
C MET A 101 -0.41 -2.80 -29.13
N LYS A 102 -0.68 -3.98 -29.70
CA LYS A 102 -1.54 -4.14 -30.89
C LYS A 102 -3.01 -3.81 -30.58
N SER A 103 -3.42 -3.91 -29.32
CA SER A 103 -4.71 -3.46 -28.83
C SER A 103 -4.75 -1.93 -28.72
N LYS A 104 -5.51 -1.27 -29.61
CA LYS A 104 -5.71 0.19 -29.59
C LYS A 104 -6.19 0.74 -28.24
N ARG A 105 -6.92 -0.08 -27.45
CA ARG A 105 -7.39 0.29 -26.11
C ARG A 105 -6.27 0.30 -25.07
N LEU A 106 -5.40 -0.71 -25.10
CA LEU A 106 -4.30 -0.85 -24.13
C LEU A 106 -3.16 0.12 -24.45
N ALA A 107 -2.86 0.33 -25.73
CA ALA A 107 -1.89 1.35 -26.16
C ALA A 107 -2.29 2.76 -25.70
N LYS A 108 -3.60 3.08 -25.74
CA LYS A 108 -4.13 4.35 -25.24
C LYS A 108 -4.04 4.50 -23.72
N LEU A 109 -4.07 3.39 -22.97
CA LEU A 109 -3.91 3.39 -21.51
C LEU A 109 -2.43 3.54 -21.11
N ALA A 110 -1.53 2.89 -21.86
CA ALA A 110 -0.08 2.93 -21.63
C ALA A 110 0.54 4.28 -21.98
N GLY A 111 0.01 4.98 -22.99
CA GLY A 111 0.47 6.33 -23.39
C GLY A 111 -0.12 7.49 -22.57
N ARG A 112 -0.82 7.20 -21.47
CA ARG A 112 -1.50 8.19 -20.61
C ARG A 112 -0.86 8.33 -19.23
N ILE A 113 0.33 7.74 -19.05
CA ILE A 113 1.17 7.83 -17.85
C ILE A 113 2.22 8.91 -18.10
#